data_AF-T0AU98-F1
#
_entry.id   AF-T0AU98-F1
#
_cell.length_a   1.000
_cell.length_b   1.000
_cell.length_c   1.000
_cell.angle_alpha   90.00
_cell.angle_beta   90.00
_cell.angle_gamma   90.00
#
_symmetry.space_group_name_H-M   'P 1'
#
loop_
_entity.id
_entity.type
_entity.pdbx_description
1 polymer ?
#
loop_
_entity_poly.entity_id
_entity_poly.type
_entity_poly.pdbx_seq_one_letter_code
_entity_poly.pdbx_strand_id
1 'polypeptide(L)'
;MPEQIDSTQQPAARPAGLWILIPLAALTLGGLGVVWMQLDRQADRMHQLEEEHAVVAQASGAHLSNLDAAVRQTNLTIEQQGSLLSRIVGTVVPVRIPESTENELVRIESKLSETDMLTASKDDAATLTREFTTLISSLPPWIQAELLPRIVPVRWQLAALLLIHRELPDDADDLLDLAEELAIHASNHPQATPDVLLERLQTQAKNVTTKTAEVEERSALERASKAASGEGDPSASLVELETLADTPERKQLQQELRLAVLRKEANRIEEDAALLPRLADPELKARLATTIHSAIQNLRITASALNIEPPELTEQLSRLAAHAEDQIQAYQADTAQKNAARLRDYQRWALEQIRSVPALDKLESGRVAKIASAIDRNNPLSQARDDANNGARDELVKLLIEHLSIVDLRLLDTAVSEWYSKVFTDQFGKLDEARQIRVVEGFANSIKHPLENLQ
;
A
#
# COMPACT_ATOMS: atom_id res chain seq x y z
N MET A 1 -40.94 64.65 -50.51
CA MET A 1 -41.59 63.31 -50.47
C MET A 1 -41.61 62.78 -51.90
N PRO A 2 -41.59 61.45 -52.13
CA PRO A 2 -41.49 60.34 -51.17
C PRO A 2 -40.04 59.75 -51.13
N GLU A 3 -39.58 59.13 -50.03
CA GLU A 3 -39.60 57.70 -49.62
C GLU A 3 -38.49 56.79 -50.23
N GLN A 4 -38.15 55.74 -49.48
CA GLN A 4 -37.23 54.66 -49.83
C GLN A 4 -38.00 53.47 -50.47
N ILE A 5 -37.30 52.32 -50.58
CA ILE A 5 -37.73 50.96 -50.95
C ILE A 5 -37.36 50.65 -52.41
N ASP A 6 -36.16 50.14 -52.75
CA ASP A 6 -35.38 48.95 -52.30
C ASP A 6 -35.64 47.70 -53.19
N SER A 7 -34.77 46.68 -53.07
CA SER A 7 -34.81 45.34 -53.69
C SER A 7 -34.12 45.11 -55.06
N THR A 8 -32.88 44.64 -54.96
CA THR A 8 -32.34 43.40 -55.58
C THR A 8 -31.79 43.31 -57.03
N GLN A 9 -30.66 42.58 -57.10
CA GLN A 9 -30.13 41.70 -58.17
C GLN A 9 -29.30 42.26 -59.36
N GLN A 10 -28.01 41.88 -59.32
CA GLN A 10 -27.01 41.75 -60.40
C GLN A 10 -27.30 40.51 -61.32
N PRO A 11 -26.52 40.17 -62.39
CA PRO A 11 -25.23 40.73 -62.87
C PRO A 11 -25.09 40.93 -64.42
N ALA A 12 -23.84 41.24 -64.84
CA ALA A 12 -23.15 40.72 -66.04
C ALA A 12 -23.12 41.49 -67.39
N ALA A 13 -21.94 42.11 -67.63
CA ALA A 13 -21.09 42.03 -68.84
C ALA A 13 -21.47 42.71 -70.18
N ARG A 14 -20.41 43.20 -70.88
CA ARG A 14 -20.40 43.79 -72.24
C ARG A 14 -19.73 42.83 -73.25
N PRO A 15 -19.86 43.05 -74.56
CA PRO A 15 -18.83 43.77 -75.35
C PRO A 15 -19.43 44.92 -76.21
N ALA A 16 -18.72 45.71 -77.04
CA ALA A 16 -17.29 45.78 -77.40
C ALA A 16 -16.73 47.21 -77.07
N GLY A 17 -15.86 47.94 -77.79
CA GLY A 17 -15.18 47.84 -79.11
C GLY A 17 -15.81 48.72 -80.21
N LEU A 18 -15.08 49.37 -81.13
CA LEU A 18 -13.61 49.51 -81.32
C LEU A 18 -13.28 50.76 -82.18
N TRP A 19 -12.02 51.26 -82.16
CA TRP A 19 -11.28 52.07 -83.18
C TRP A 19 -10.39 53.25 -82.71
N ILE A 20 -10.52 53.77 -81.49
CA ILE A 20 -9.67 54.91 -81.01
C ILE A 20 -8.55 54.48 -80.04
N LEU A 21 -8.65 53.28 -79.45
CA LEU A 21 -7.77 52.81 -78.37
C LEU A 21 -6.52 52.04 -78.83
N ILE A 22 -5.74 52.61 -79.76
CA ILE A 22 -4.44 52.05 -80.19
C ILE A 22 -3.26 52.98 -79.82
N PRO A 23 -3.21 54.26 -80.23
CA PRO A 23 -2.08 55.13 -79.88
C PRO A 23 -1.99 55.44 -78.37
N LEU A 24 -3.13 55.45 -77.66
CA LEU A 24 -3.16 55.78 -76.22
C LEU A 24 -2.64 54.65 -75.33
N ALA A 25 -2.70 53.38 -75.79
CA ALA A 25 -2.27 52.22 -75.01
C ALA A 25 -0.73 52.04 -75.02
N ALA A 26 -0.07 52.41 -76.12
CA ALA A 26 1.39 52.35 -76.21
C ALA A 26 2.09 53.30 -75.23
N LEU A 27 1.50 54.49 -75.02
CA LEU A 27 2.07 55.54 -74.16
C LEU A 27 1.95 55.21 -72.66
N THR A 28 0.88 54.53 -72.24
CA THR A 28 0.72 54.08 -70.85
C THR A 28 1.55 52.83 -70.54
N LEU A 29 1.64 51.85 -71.46
CA LEU A 29 2.48 50.66 -71.27
C LEU A 29 3.98 50.99 -71.24
N GLY A 30 4.44 51.90 -72.11
CA GLY A 30 5.83 52.37 -72.09
C GLY A 30 6.23 53.04 -70.78
N GLY A 31 5.35 53.90 -70.23
CA GLY A 31 5.56 54.53 -68.93
C GLY A 31 5.59 53.53 -67.77
N LEU A 32 4.66 52.58 -67.76
CA LEU A 32 4.61 51.52 -66.73
C LEU A 32 5.88 50.65 -66.73
N GLY A 33 6.40 50.26 -67.89
CA GLY A 33 7.64 49.47 -67.97
C GLY A 33 8.86 50.18 -67.38
N VAL A 34 9.02 51.48 -67.62
CA VAL A 34 10.11 52.28 -67.03
C VAL A 34 9.93 52.43 -65.53
N VAL A 35 8.71 52.71 -65.05
CA VAL A 35 8.42 52.82 -63.61
C VAL A 35 8.65 51.48 -62.89
N TRP A 36 8.24 50.35 -63.48
CA TRP A 36 8.50 49.03 -62.91
C TRP A 36 10.00 48.75 -62.82
N MET A 37 10.76 48.95 -63.91
CA MET A 37 12.22 48.78 -63.91
C MET A 37 12.96 49.75 -62.97
N GLN A 38 12.34 50.89 -62.64
CA GLN A 38 12.88 51.85 -61.69
C GLN A 38 12.55 51.50 -60.24
N LEU A 39 11.39 50.88 -59.97
CA LEU A 39 11.05 50.24 -58.69
C LEU A 39 11.89 48.99 -58.43
N ASP A 40 12.10 48.14 -59.44
CA ASP A 40 12.94 46.94 -59.38
C ASP A 40 14.37 47.34 -58.95
N ARG A 41 14.96 48.32 -59.64
CA ARG A 41 16.23 48.97 -59.27
C ARG A 41 16.18 49.80 -57.97
N GLN A 42 15.05 49.93 -57.29
CA GLN A 42 14.97 50.46 -55.93
C GLN A 42 14.83 49.34 -54.91
N ALA A 43 14.14 48.25 -55.22
CA ALA A 43 14.12 47.01 -54.43
C ALA A 43 15.52 46.39 -54.36
N ASP A 44 16.22 46.24 -55.50
CA ASP A 44 17.62 45.79 -55.55
C ASP A 44 18.52 46.62 -54.63
N ARG A 45 18.36 47.95 -54.63
CA ARG A 45 19.17 48.86 -53.79
C ARG A 45 18.74 48.86 -52.34
N MET A 46 17.47 48.61 -52.03
CA MET A 46 17.03 48.38 -50.66
C MET A 46 17.58 47.07 -50.12
N HIS A 47 17.55 45.97 -50.89
CA HIS A 47 18.16 44.71 -50.49
C HIS A 47 19.69 44.80 -50.40
N GLN A 48 20.38 45.50 -51.31
CA GLN A 48 21.82 45.77 -51.14
C GLN A 48 22.12 46.58 -49.87
N LEU A 49 21.29 47.58 -49.53
CA LEU A 49 21.43 48.32 -48.27
C LEU A 49 21.08 47.45 -47.06
N GLU A 50 20.11 46.54 -47.14
CA GLU A 50 19.79 45.58 -46.08
C GLU A 50 20.91 44.55 -45.89
N GLU A 51 21.53 44.06 -46.96
CA GLU A 51 22.71 43.18 -46.90
C GLU A 51 23.94 43.92 -46.36
N GLU A 52 24.22 45.15 -46.81
CA GLU A 52 25.27 46.00 -46.24
C GLU A 52 25.01 46.32 -44.77
N HIS A 53 23.78 46.65 -44.38
CA HIS A 53 23.40 46.86 -42.98
C HIS A 53 23.47 45.56 -42.16
N ALA A 54 23.14 44.40 -42.73
CA ALA A 54 23.29 43.10 -42.05
C ALA A 54 24.75 42.73 -41.85
N VAL A 55 25.61 42.94 -42.86
CA VAL A 55 27.06 42.73 -42.76
C VAL A 55 27.68 43.71 -41.76
N VAL A 56 27.27 44.99 -41.76
CA VAL A 56 27.72 45.99 -40.77
C VAL A 56 27.17 45.69 -39.37
N ALA A 57 25.95 45.18 -39.23
CA ALA A 57 25.39 44.73 -37.95
C ALA A 57 26.11 43.48 -37.43
N GLN A 58 26.46 42.53 -38.29
CA GLN A 58 27.23 41.33 -37.93
C GLN A 58 28.69 41.68 -37.60
N ALA A 59 29.31 42.60 -38.35
CA ALA A 59 30.66 43.09 -38.08
C ALA A 59 30.71 43.92 -36.79
N SER A 60 29.75 44.82 -36.56
CA SER A 60 29.65 45.57 -35.30
C SER A 60 29.28 44.69 -34.12
N GLY A 61 28.42 43.67 -34.30
CA GLY A 61 28.17 42.62 -33.32
C GLY A 61 29.42 41.81 -32.98
N ALA A 62 30.24 41.45 -33.98
CA ALA A 62 31.54 40.82 -33.78
C ALA A 62 32.54 41.76 -33.09
N HIS A 63 32.56 43.05 -33.44
CA HIS A 63 33.38 44.05 -32.74
C HIS A 63 32.94 44.28 -31.30
N LEU A 64 31.64 44.29 -30.99
CA LEU A 64 31.10 44.38 -29.63
C LEU A 64 31.36 43.10 -28.83
N SER A 65 31.24 41.91 -29.44
CA SER A 65 31.61 40.64 -28.81
C SER A 65 33.12 40.56 -28.55
N ASN A 66 33.95 41.03 -29.48
CA ASN A 66 35.40 41.17 -29.27
C ASN A 66 35.73 42.26 -28.22
N LEU A 67 34.92 43.32 -28.11
CA LEU A 67 35.06 44.32 -27.05
C LEU A 67 34.69 43.75 -25.67
N ASP A 68 33.59 43.01 -25.56
CA ASP A 68 33.20 42.34 -24.31
C ASP A 68 34.21 41.24 -23.93
N ALA A 69 34.67 40.44 -24.90
CA ALA A 69 35.77 39.51 -24.69
C ALA A 69 37.05 40.22 -24.23
N ALA A 70 37.42 41.35 -24.87
CA ALA A 70 38.57 42.15 -24.46
C ALA A 70 38.37 42.82 -23.08
N VAL A 71 37.17 43.28 -22.75
CA VAL A 71 36.82 43.88 -21.45
C VAL A 71 36.89 42.82 -20.35
N ARG A 72 36.35 41.62 -20.58
CA ARG A 72 36.49 40.46 -19.68
C ARG A 72 37.95 40.03 -19.54
N GLN A 73 38.71 39.99 -20.64
CA GLN A 73 40.15 39.71 -20.63
C GLN A 73 40.90 40.77 -19.82
N THR A 74 40.58 42.06 -19.96
CA THR A 74 41.18 43.13 -19.16
C THR A 74 40.72 43.09 -17.71
N ASN A 75 39.47 42.77 -17.38
CA ASN A 75 39.03 42.60 -16.00
C ASN A 75 39.76 41.43 -15.33
N LEU A 76 39.83 40.26 -15.99
CA LEU A 76 40.64 39.13 -15.50
C LEU A 76 42.13 39.49 -15.39
N THR A 77 42.65 40.31 -16.29
CA THR A 77 44.03 40.82 -16.21
C THR A 77 44.21 41.84 -15.07
N ILE A 78 43.20 42.65 -14.77
CA ILE A 78 43.18 43.63 -13.67
C ILE A 78 42.97 42.92 -12.32
N GLU A 79 42.22 41.83 -12.26
CA GLU A 79 42.07 40.96 -11.09
C GLU A 79 43.36 40.15 -10.83
N GLN A 80 43.99 39.63 -11.89
CA GLN A 80 45.30 38.98 -11.79
C GLN A 80 46.40 40.00 -11.42
N GLN A 81 46.43 41.18 -12.02
CA GLN A 81 47.35 42.26 -11.62
C GLN A 81 47.01 42.80 -10.23
N GLY A 82 45.75 42.83 -9.82
CA GLY A 82 45.32 43.24 -8.48
C GLY A 82 45.72 42.24 -7.40
N SER A 83 45.60 40.94 -7.67
CA SER A 83 46.09 39.86 -6.79
C SER A 83 47.60 39.69 -6.81
N LEU A 84 48.28 40.08 -7.90
CA LEU A 84 49.73 40.24 -7.93
C LEU A 84 50.18 41.49 -7.16
N LEU A 85 49.47 42.61 -7.28
CA LEU A 85 49.73 43.84 -6.53
C LEU A 85 49.52 43.62 -5.02
N SER A 86 48.45 42.98 -4.58
CA SER A 86 48.23 42.66 -3.17
C SER A 86 49.23 41.64 -2.60
N ARG A 87 49.95 40.90 -3.47
CA ARG A 87 50.99 39.93 -3.09
C ARG A 87 52.43 40.46 -3.22
N ILE A 88 52.66 41.46 -4.07
CA ILE A 88 53.96 42.14 -4.26
C ILE A 88 54.08 43.36 -3.34
N VAL A 89 52.99 44.10 -3.15
CA VAL A 89 52.90 45.19 -2.18
C VAL A 89 52.63 44.59 -0.80
N GLY A 90 53.69 44.05 -0.18
CA GLY A 90 53.70 43.49 1.17
C GLY A 90 53.48 44.51 2.31
N THR A 91 52.86 45.65 1.99
CA THR A 91 52.40 46.67 2.93
C THR A 91 50.90 46.79 2.79
N VAL A 92 50.16 46.49 3.86
CA VAL A 92 48.70 46.65 3.93
C VAL A 92 48.32 48.02 3.39
N VAL A 93 47.60 48.05 2.26
CA VAL A 93 46.90 49.26 1.82
C VAL A 93 45.78 49.48 2.84
N PRO A 94 45.81 50.56 3.64
CA PRO A 94 44.79 50.75 4.66
C PRO A 94 43.45 50.97 3.96
N VAL A 95 42.55 50.00 4.09
CA VAL A 95 41.22 50.00 3.50
C VAL A 95 40.41 51.13 4.14
N ARG A 96 40.41 52.29 3.49
CA ARG A 96 39.60 53.44 3.90
C ARG A 96 38.16 53.19 3.51
N ILE A 97 37.43 52.55 4.42
CA ILE A 97 35.97 52.57 4.47
C ILE A 97 35.54 54.05 4.37
N PRO A 98 34.60 54.44 3.50
CA PRO A 98 34.12 55.81 3.43
C PRO A 98 33.54 56.25 4.78
N GLU A 99 33.83 57.47 5.24
CA GLU A 99 33.35 57.96 6.54
C GLU A 99 31.81 57.93 6.64
N SER A 100 31.10 58.13 5.54
CA SER A 100 29.64 57.94 5.47
C SER A 100 29.22 56.49 5.73
N THR A 101 29.91 55.50 5.16
CA THR A 101 29.68 54.08 5.40
C THR A 101 29.98 53.70 6.84
N GLU A 102 31.10 54.17 7.39
CA GLU A 102 31.50 53.89 8.77
C GLU A 102 30.50 54.49 9.76
N ASN A 103 30.08 55.75 9.58
CA ASN A 103 29.07 56.39 10.42
C ASN A 103 27.70 55.70 10.37
N GLU A 104 27.25 55.27 9.18
CA GLU A 104 25.99 54.50 9.04
C GLU A 104 26.10 53.11 9.67
N LEU A 105 27.24 52.43 9.54
CA LEU A 105 27.48 51.12 10.15
C LEU A 105 27.50 51.23 11.68
N VAL A 106 28.24 52.21 12.23
CA VAL A 106 28.26 52.52 13.66
C VAL A 106 26.87 52.91 14.17
N ARG A 107 26.04 53.62 13.39
CA ARG A 107 24.64 53.92 13.75
C ARG A 107 23.81 52.64 13.91
N ILE A 108 23.97 51.68 12.99
CA ILE A 108 23.23 50.40 13.01
C ILE A 108 23.73 49.50 14.14
N GLU A 109 25.04 49.42 14.35
CA GLU A 109 25.67 48.71 15.49
C GLU A 109 25.23 49.30 16.84
N SER A 110 25.22 50.63 16.96
CA SER A 110 24.78 51.34 18.17
C SER A 110 23.31 51.03 18.46
N LYS A 111 22.41 51.20 17.46
CA LYS A 111 21.00 50.79 17.56
C LYS A 111 20.87 49.35 18.03
N LEU A 112 21.57 48.38 17.43
CA LEU A 112 21.45 46.97 17.83
C LEU A 112 21.99 46.67 19.24
N SER A 113 22.87 47.52 19.78
CA SER A 113 23.35 47.44 21.17
C SER A 113 22.41 48.10 22.19
N GLU A 114 21.41 48.89 21.75
CA GLU A 114 20.42 49.51 22.63
C GLU A 114 19.36 48.48 23.06
N THR A 115 19.09 48.39 24.37
CA THR A 115 18.12 47.45 24.95
C THR A 115 16.73 47.58 24.34
N ASP A 116 16.32 48.80 24.00
CA ASP A 116 15.03 49.10 23.39
C ASP A 116 14.89 48.45 22.00
N MET A 117 15.99 48.37 21.24
CA MET A 117 16.07 47.75 19.93
C MET A 117 16.11 46.22 19.99
N LEU A 118 16.67 45.64 21.06
CA LEU A 118 16.47 44.22 21.35
C LEU A 118 14.99 43.90 21.56
N THR A 119 14.17 44.86 22.01
CA THR A 119 12.71 44.73 22.17
C THR A 119 11.86 45.36 21.06
N ALA A 120 12.46 45.82 19.95
CA ALA A 120 11.75 46.58 18.92
C ALA A 120 10.72 45.75 18.13
N SER A 121 9.87 46.44 17.37
CA SER A 121 8.80 45.79 16.60
C SER A 121 9.32 45.03 15.38
N LYS A 122 8.47 44.15 14.84
CA LYS A 122 8.67 43.46 13.56
C LYS A 122 9.01 44.44 12.42
N ASP A 123 8.36 45.59 12.38
CA ASP A 123 8.53 46.61 11.34
C ASP A 123 9.82 47.42 11.52
N ASP A 124 10.25 47.67 12.77
CA ASP A 124 11.54 48.30 13.08
C ASP A 124 12.69 47.38 12.65
N ALA A 125 12.65 46.11 13.04
CA ALA A 125 13.64 45.10 12.64
C ALA A 125 13.68 44.92 11.12
N ALA A 126 12.52 44.87 10.45
CA ALA A 126 12.44 44.80 8.99
C ALA A 126 12.92 46.08 8.29
N THR A 127 12.83 47.25 8.93
CA THR A 127 13.34 48.52 8.42
C THR A 127 14.86 48.60 8.56
N LEU A 128 15.39 48.28 9.75
CA LEU A 128 16.84 48.25 10.00
C LEU A 128 17.55 47.20 9.14
N THR A 129 16.89 46.07 8.87
CA THR A 129 17.37 45.04 7.92
C THR A 129 17.47 45.57 6.49
N ARG A 130 16.49 46.38 6.04
CA ARG A 130 16.53 47.03 4.72
C ARG A 130 17.58 48.13 4.64
N GLU A 131 17.72 48.96 5.67
CA GLU A 131 18.81 49.96 5.79
C GLU A 131 20.17 49.28 5.62
N PHE A 132 20.44 48.26 6.45
CA PHE A 132 21.70 47.54 6.45
C PHE A 132 21.98 46.80 5.13
N THR A 133 20.97 46.11 4.57
CA THR A 133 21.14 45.40 3.28
C THR A 133 21.41 46.36 2.13
N THR A 134 20.80 47.55 2.15
CA THR A 134 21.07 48.61 1.16
C THR A 134 22.48 49.15 1.33
N LEU A 135 22.91 49.42 2.58
CA LEU A 135 24.27 49.86 2.89
C LEU A 135 25.31 48.87 2.35
N ILE A 136 25.22 47.59 2.71
CA ILE A 136 26.21 46.58 2.30
C ILE A 136 26.17 46.31 0.79
N SER A 137 24.99 46.29 0.15
CA SER A 137 24.90 46.07 -1.30
C SER A 137 25.44 47.24 -2.14
N SER A 138 25.55 48.45 -1.56
CA SER A 138 26.22 49.60 -2.20
C SER A 138 27.76 49.51 -2.21
N LEU A 139 28.35 48.59 -1.43
CA LEU A 139 29.81 48.47 -1.26
C LEU A 139 30.42 47.48 -2.28
N PRO A 140 31.60 47.80 -2.85
CA PRO A 140 32.37 46.83 -3.64
C PRO A 140 32.67 45.54 -2.86
N PRO A 141 32.71 44.35 -3.50
CA PRO A 141 32.91 43.07 -2.82
C PRO A 141 34.16 42.98 -1.95
N TRP A 142 35.25 43.68 -2.31
CA TRP A 142 36.47 43.73 -1.52
C TRP A 142 36.33 44.53 -0.22
N ILE A 143 35.48 45.57 -0.18
CA ILE A 143 35.12 46.25 1.08
C ILE A 143 34.21 45.36 1.93
N GLN A 144 33.27 44.64 1.30
CA GLN A 144 32.42 43.68 2.02
C GLN A 144 33.24 42.58 2.70
N ALA A 145 34.31 42.09 2.05
CA ALA A 145 35.20 41.07 2.59
C ALA A 145 35.94 41.55 3.87
N GLU A 146 36.49 42.76 3.84
CA GLU A 146 37.16 43.38 5.00
C GLU A 146 36.19 43.69 6.15
N LEU A 147 34.94 44.04 5.84
CA LEU A 147 33.89 44.28 6.82
C LEU A 147 33.20 43.00 7.34
N LEU A 148 33.52 41.79 6.84
CA LEU A 148 32.90 40.54 7.29
C LEU A 148 32.82 40.37 8.82
N PRO A 149 33.87 40.68 9.62
CA PRO A 149 33.82 40.55 11.08
C PRO A 149 32.76 41.41 11.78
N ARG A 150 32.27 42.49 11.13
CA ARG A 150 31.18 43.35 11.63
C ARG A 150 29.84 43.01 10.96
N ILE A 151 29.87 42.71 9.65
CA ILE A 151 28.69 42.34 8.87
C ILE A 151 28.03 41.08 9.41
N VAL A 152 28.79 40.04 9.78
CA VAL A 152 28.23 38.77 10.24
C VAL A 152 27.47 38.93 11.58
N PRO A 153 28.04 39.53 12.64
CA PRO A 153 27.31 39.87 13.87
C PRO A 153 26.04 40.70 13.64
N VAL A 154 26.08 41.71 12.77
CA VAL A 154 24.92 42.57 12.51
C VAL A 154 23.82 41.81 11.74
N ARG A 155 24.18 41.04 10.71
CA ARG A 155 23.22 40.18 9.98
C ARG A 155 22.55 39.16 10.89
N TRP A 156 23.33 38.52 11.78
CA TRP A 156 22.79 37.51 12.71
C TRP A 156 21.79 38.13 13.69
N GLN A 157 22.08 39.30 14.25
CA GLN A 157 21.16 40.01 15.16
C GLN A 157 19.87 40.44 14.47
N LEU A 158 19.96 41.00 13.26
CA LEU A 158 18.80 41.41 12.47
C LEU A 158 17.90 40.22 12.09
N ALA A 159 18.49 39.10 11.67
CA ALA A 159 17.76 37.86 11.41
C ALA A 159 17.13 37.28 12.69
N ALA A 160 17.84 37.32 13.82
CA ALA A 160 17.33 36.85 15.10
C ALA A 160 16.08 37.63 15.56
N LEU A 161 16.09 38.96 15.43
CA LEU A 161 14.93 39.80 15.72
C LEU A 161 13.75 39.47 14.79
N LEU A 162 13.98 39.31 13.49
CA LEU A 162 12.93 38.93 12.54
C LEU A 162 12.32 37.55 12.84
N LEU A 163 13.12 36.58 13.29
CA LEU A 163 12.61 35.26 13.70
C LEU A 163 11.83 35.30 15.01
N ILE A 164 12.31 36.04 16.02
CA ILE A 164 11.60 36.20 17.30
C ILE A 164 10.26 36.91 17.11
N HIS A 165 10.16 37.83 16.15
CA HIS A 165 8.94 38.59 15.83
C HIS A 165 8.16 38.04 14.63
N ARG A 166 8.41 36.79 14.23
CA ARG A 166 7.56 36.05 13.28
C ARG A 166 6.25 35.63 13.96
N GLU A 167 5.14 35.78 13.25
CA GLU A 167 3.85 35.28 13.72
C GLU A 167 3.89 33.76 13.82
N LEU A 168 3.37 33.22 14.92
CA LEU A 168 3.33 31.78 15.17
C LEU A 168 2.24 31.13 14.29
N PRO A 169 2.58 30.13 13.47
CA PRO A 169 1.59 29.31 12.77
C PRO A 169 0.61 28.62 13.72
N ASP A 170 -0.53 28.20 13.19
CA ASP A 170 -1.53 27.39 13.91
C ASP A 170 -1.43 25.89 13.62
N ASP A 171 -0.66 25.50 12.59
CA ASP A 171 -0.37 24.11 12.26
C ASP A 171 0.88 23.59 13.01
N ALA A 172 0.93 22.29 13.31
CA ALA A 172 2.02 21.66 14.06
C ALA A 172 3.31 21.52 13.24
N ASP A 173 3.23 21.18 11.95
CA ASP A 173 4.40 21.00 11.10
C ASP A 173 5.09 22.36 10.85
N ASP A 174 4.30 23.40 10.53
CA ASP A 174 4.79 24.79 10.40
C ASP A 174 5.41 25.34 11.71
N LEU A 175 4.92 24.91 12.88
CA LEU A 175 5.50 25.25 14.19
C LEU A 175 6.81 24.49 14.45
N LEU A 176 6.89 23.22 14.06
CA LEU A 176 8.10 22.42 14.20
C LEU A 176 9.25 22.96 13.33
N ASP A 177 8.97 23.28 12.06
CA ASP A 177 9.91 23.95 11.15
C ASP A 177 10.42 25.28 11.73
N LEU A 178 9.54 26.10 12.33
CA LEU A 178 9.91 27.35 12.98
C LEU A 178 10.78 27.12 14.24
N ALA A 179 10.51 26.06 15.00
CA ALA A 179 11.32 25.70 16.16
C ALA A 179 12.74 25.24 15.75
N GLU A 180 12.86 24.47 14.66
CA GLU A 180 14.16 24.10 14.10
C GLU A 180 14.89 25.31 13.51
N GLU A 181 14.22 26.20 12.77
CA GLU A 181 14.82 27.44 12.25
C GLU A 181 15.38 28.33 13.37
N LEU A 182 14.63 28.50 14.47
CA LEU A 182 15.08 29.22 15.66
C LEU A 182 16.29 28.54 16.34
N ALA A 183 16.29 27.21 16.44
CA ALA A 183 17.37 26.45 17.06
C ALA A 183 18.65 26.46 16.20
N ILE A 184 18.53 26.30 14.89
CA ILE A 184 19.63 26.43 13.93
C ILE A 184 20.21 27.84 14.00
N HIS A 185 19.38 28.88 13.97
CA HIS A 185 19.88 30.27 14.05
C HIS A 185 20.59 30.55 15.38
N ALA A 186 20.06 30.04 16.50
CA ALA A 186 20.71 30.10 17.81
C ALA A 186 22.06 29.37 17.85
N SER A 187 22.19 28.21 17.19
CA SER A 187 23.46 27.45 17.14
C SER A 187 24.56 28.16 16.34
N ASN A 188 24.20 29.06 15.42
CA ASN A 188 25.12 29.82 14.57
C ASN A 188 25.52 31.18 15.19
N HIS A 189 25.45 31.31 16.52
CA HIS A 189 25.79 32.52 17.29
C HIS A 189 27.25 32.99 17.06
N PRO A 190 27.47 34.23 16.58
CA PRO A 190 28.81 34.82 16.49
C PRO A 190 29.25 35.40 17.84
N GLN A 191 30.51 35.16 18.24
CA GLN A 191 31.11 35.62 19.52
C GLN A 191 31.05 37.15 19.80
N ALA A 192 30.63 37.97 18.83
CA ALA A 192 30.52 39.42 18.93
C ALA A 192 29.06 39.93 18.98
N THR A 193 28.06 39.05 19.21
CA THR A 193 26.66 39.46 19.41
C THR A 193 26.22 39.24 20.87
N PRO A 194 25.27 40.05 21.41
CA PRO A 194 24.89 39.96 22.82
C PRO A 194 24.19 38.64 23.19
N ASP A 195 24.63 38.01 24.28
CA ASP A 195 24.05 36.76 24.80
C ASP A 195 22.55 36.87 25.10
N VAL A 196 22.06 38.06 25.49
CA VAL A 196 20.63 38.33 25.75
C VAL A 196 19.74 38.01 24.54
N LEU A 197 20.24 38.19 23.31
CA LEU A 197 19.49 37.85 22.11
C LEU A 197 19.51 36.34 21.81
N LEU A 198 20.61 35.65 22.17
CA LEU A 198 20.72 34.20 22.12
C LEU A 198 19.78 33.54 23.16
N GLU A 199 19.73 34.06 24.39
CA GLU A 199 18.79 33.61 25.42
C GLU A 199 17.33 33.78 24.96
N ARG A 200 16.99 34.90 24.29
CA ARG A 200 15.66 35.10 23.71
C ARG A 200 15.35 34.16 22.55
N LEU A 201 16.30 33.88 21.64
CA LEU A 201 16.12 32.85 20.60
C LEU A 201 15.85 31.48 21.22
N GLN A 202 16.68 31.05 22.18
CA GLN A 202 16.53 29.75 22.84
C GLN A 202 15.23 29.66 23.67
N THR A 203 14.78 30.77 24.26
CA THR A 203 13.50 30.85 24.96
C THR A 203 12.34 30.77 23.97
N GLN A 204 12.42 31.48 22.85
CA GLN A 204 11.39 31.42 21.82
C GLN A 204 11.31 30.03 21.18
N ALA A 205 12.44 29.38 20.85
CA ALA A 205 12.47 28.01 20.37
C ALA A 205 11.74 27.05 21.33
N LYS A 206 12.03 27.14 22.64
CA LYS A 206 11.33 26.36 23.68
C LYS A 206 9.83 26.65 23.73
N ASN A 207 9.43 27.93 23.64
CA ASN A 207 8.01 28.32 23.58
C ASN A 207 7.30 27.71 22.35
N VAL A 208 7.95 27.75 21.18
CA VAL A 208 7.41 27.15 19.95
C VAL A 208 7.30 25.64 20.11
N THR A 209 8.33 24.92 20.58
CA THR A 209 8.23 23.47 20.81
C THR A 209 7.14 23.08 21.80
N THR A 210 6.89 23.90 22.82
CA THR A 210 5.76 23.68 23.75
C THR A 210 4.41 23.86 23.03
N LYS A 211 4.25 24.94 22.24
CA LYS A 211 3.03 25.16 21.43
C LYS A 211 2.82 24.03 20.41
N THR A 212 3.88 23.51 19.78
CA THR A 212 3.81 22.36 18.87
C THR A 212 3.16 21.17 19.57
N ALA A 213 3.68 20.77 20.74
CA ALA A 213 3.15 19.65 21.51
C ALA A 213 1.69 19.90 21.98
N GLU A 214 1.33 21.13 22.35
CA GLU A 214 -0.06 21.49 22.70
C GLU A 214 -1.02 21.36 21.49
N VAL A 215 -0.57 21.72 20.28
CA VAL A 215 -1.36 21.58 19.03
C VAL A 215 -1.45 20.11 18.60
N GLU A 216 -0.35 19.36 18.67
CA GLU A 216 -0.32 17.91 18.42
C GLU A 216 -1.28 17.16 19.34
N GLU A 217 -1.17 17.35 20.66
CA GLU A 217 -2.03 16.75 21.68
C GLU A 217 -3.51 17.07 21.43
N ARG A 218 -3.83 18.32 21.11
CA ARG A 218 -5.19 18.74 20.75
C ARG A 218 -5.69 18.07 19.47
N SER A 219 -4.83 17.94 18.45
CA SER A 219 -5.19 17.28 17.18
C SER A 219 -5.45 15.78 17.37
N ALA A 220 -4.67 15.12 18.24
CA ALA A 220 -4.82 13.71 18.58
C ALA A 220 -6.12 13.47 19.37
N LEU A 221 -6.44 14.33 20.33
CA LEU A 221 -7.71 14.31 21.06
C LEU A 221 -8.92 14.51 20.13
N GLU A 222 -8.84 15.43 19.16
CA GLU A 222 -9.92 15.64 18.18
C GLU A 222 -10.09 14.44 17.24
N ARG A 223 -8.99 13.88 16.72
CA ARG A 223 -9.02 12.69 15.85
C ARG A 223 -9.52 11.45 16.59
N ALA A 224 -9.12 11.28 17.86
CA ALA A 224 -9.64 10.24 18.74
C ALA A 224 -11.14 10.41 19.05
N SER A 225 -11.61 11.62 19.31
CA SER A 225 -13.04 11.92 19.50
C SER A 225 -13.87 11.56 18.27
N LYS A 226 -13.41 11.94 17.07
CA LYS A 226 -14.03 11.57 15.79
C LYS A 226 -14.01 10.05 15.56
N ALA A 227 -12.89 9.39 15.81
CA ALA A 227 -12.79 7.93 15.65
C ALA A 227 -13.68 7.17 16.66
N ALA A 228 -13.88 7.69 17.87
CA ALA A 228 -14.81 7.15 18.87
C ALA A 228 -16.28 7.30 18.45
N SER A 229 -16.64 8.39 17.75
CA SER A 229 -17.97 8.56 17.12
C SER A 229 -18.12 7.79 15.79
N GLY A 230 -17.08 7.12 15.30
CA GLY A 230 -17.07 6.31 14.08
C GLY A 230 -16.49 6.99 12.83
N GLU A 231 -16.07 8.24 12.94
CA GLU A 231 -15.41 9.01 11.88
C GLU A 231 -13.87 8.85 11.94
N GLY A 232 -13.36 7.67 11.57
CA GLY A 232 -11.92 7.42 11.48
C GLY A 232 -11.52 5.96 11.65
N ASP A 233 -10.25 5.73 12.01
CA ASP A 233 -9.80 4.42 12.49
C ASP A 233 -9.52 4.46 14.00
N PRO A 234 -10.36 3.81 14.84
CA PRO A 234 -10.18 3.85 16.28
C PRO A 234 -8.91 3.11 16.75
N SER A 235 -8.37 2.18 15.95
CA SER A 235 -7.12 1.49 16.26
C SER A 235 -5.92 2.44 16.18
N ALA A 236 -5.78 3.21 15.09
CA ALA A 236 -4.73 4.22 14.95
C ALA A 236 -4.80 5.30 16.04
N SER A 237 -5.99 5.86 16.29
CA SER A 237 -6.16 6.88 17.34
C SER A 237 -5.93 6.36 18.76
N LEU A 238 -6.14 5.06 19.01
CA LEU A 238 -5.84 4.48 20.33
C LEU A 238 -4.33 4.42 20.58
N VAL A 239 -3.55 3.97 19.60
CA VAL A 239 -2.07 3.94 19.68
C VAL A 239 -1.50 5.34 19.91
N GLU A 240 -2.06 6.35 19.25
CA GLU A 240 -1.67 7.74 19.42
C GLU A 240 -2.02 8.31 20.81
N LEU A 241 -3.19 7.98 21.37
CA LEU A 241 -3.50 8.37 22.75
C LEU A 241 -2.71 7.59 23.81
N GLU A 242 -2.03 6.51 23.46
CA GLU A 242 -1.17 5.72 24.36
C GLU A 242 0.29 6.19 24.38
N THR A 243 0.73 7.06 23.47
CA THR A 243 2.07 7.71 23.55
C THR A 243 2.09 8.98 24.40
N LEU A 244 0.92 9.57 24.66
CA LEU A 244 0.77 10.84 25.38
C LEU A 244 0.57 10.63 26.90
N ALA A 245 0.63 11.72 27.67
CA ALA A 245 0.53 11.69 29.13
C ALA A 245 -0.85 11.24 29.66
N ASP A 246 -0.86 10.70 30.89
CA ASP A 246 -2.00 9.96 31.42
C ASP A 246 -3.04 10.88 32.12
N THR A 247 -4.13 11.25 31.44
CA THR A 247 -5.21 12.13 31.98
C THR A 247 -6.58 11.42 32.08
N PRO A 248 -7.49 11.83 33.00
CA PRO A 248 -8.79 11.17 33.16
C PRO A 248 -9.65 11.22 31.88
N GLU A 249 -9.64 12.34 31.16
CA GLU A 249 -10.34 12.51 29.89
C GLU A 249 -9.81 11.54 28.82
N ARG A 250 -8.48 11.38 28.72
CA ARG A 250 -7.88 10.36 27.84
C ARG A 250 -8.23 8.94 28.25
N LYS A 251 -8.32 8.62 29.54
CA LYS A 251 -8.71 7.28 29.99
C LYS A 251 -10.14 6.92 29.61
N GLN A 252 -11.06 7.90 29.66
CA GLN A 252 -12.40 7.72 29.11
C GLN A 252 -12.34 7.52 27.58
N LEU A 253 -11.65 8.41 26.86
CA LEU A 253 -11.58 8.35 25.40
C LEU A 253 -10.89 7.07 24.88
N GLN A 254 -9.87 6.55 25.59
CA GLN A 254 -9.28 5.24 25.33
C GLN A 254 -10.27 4.08 25.55
N GLN A 255 -11.18 4.15 26.53
CA GLN A 255 -12.24 3.15 26.72
C GLN A 255 -13.28 3.20 25.59
N GLU A 256 -13.67 4.41 25.17
CA GLU A 256 -14.59 4.63 24.05
C GLU A 256 -13.99 4.13 22.72
N LEU A 257 -12.71 4.42 22.47
CA LEU A 257 -11.95 3.88 21.32
C LEU A 257 -11.82 2.36 21.37
N ARG A 258 -11.48 1.77 22.52
CA ARG A 258 -11.41 0.30 22.67
C ARG A 258 -12.77 -0.36 22.38
N LEU A 259 -13.88 0.25 22.80
CA LEU A 259 -15.22 -0.20 22.40
C LEU A 259 -15.49 -0.02 20.89
N ALA A 260 -15.04 1.07 20.28
CA ALA A 260 -15.16 1.28 18.83
C ALA A 260 -14.38 0.23 18.03
N VAL A 261 -13.17 -0.17 18.48
CA VAL A 261 -12.42 -1.31 17.91
C VAL A 261 -13.21 -2.62 18.06
N LEU A 262 -13.68 -2.96 19.26
CA LEU A 262 -14.45 -4.20 19.49
C LEU A 262 -15.73 -4.28 18.63
N ARG A 263 -16.44 -3.16 18.45
CA ARG A 263 -17.61 -3.05 17.55
C ARG A 263 -17.21 -3.19 16.08
N LYS A 264 -16.08 -2.60 15.65
CA LYS A 264 -15.54 -2.73 14.28
C LYS A 264 -15.17 -4.18 13.95
N GLU A 265 -14.60 -4.92 14.90
CA GLU A 265 -14.32 -6.34 14.75
C GLU A 265 -15.60 -7.19 14.75
N ALA A 266 -16.58 -6.91 15.62
CA ALA A 266 -17.88 -7.59 15.62
C ALA A 266 -18.62 -7.45 14.28
N ASN A 267 -18.65 -6.24 13.71
CA ASN A 267 -19.29 -5.98 12.42
C ASN A 267 -18.59 -6.73 11.27
N ARG A 268 -17.25 -6.81 11.29
CA ARG A 268 -16.50 -7.63 10.31
C ARG A 268 -16.85 -9.12 10.42
N ILE A 269 -17.01 -9.64 11.64
CA ILE A 269 -17.45 -11.03 11.85
C ILE A 269 -18.88 -11.24 11.33
N GLU A 270 -19.75 -10.24 11.42
CA GLU A 270 -21.10 -10.27 10.85
C GLU A 270 -21.09 -10.23 9.30
N GLU A 271 -20.16 -9.48 8.68
CA GLU A 271 -19.90 -9.52 7.23
C GLU A 271 -19.41 -10.90 6.76
N ASP A 272 -18.44 -11.50 7.47
CA ASP A 272 -17.97 -12.87 7.20
C ASP A 272 -19.09 -13.91 7.40
N ALA A 273 -19.94 -13.73 8.41
CA ALA A 273 -21.12 -14.58 8.65
C ALA A 273 -22.17 -14.48 7.53
N ALA A 274 -22.34 -13.31 6.91
CA ALA A 274 -23.22 -13.12 5.76
C ALA A 274 -22.79 -13.91 4.50
N LEU A 275 -21.57 -14.48 4.49
CA LEU A 275 -21.10 -15.41 3.45
C LEU A 275 -21.56 -16.86 3.68
N LEU A 276 -21.85 -17.28 4.92
CA LEU A 276 -22.30 -18.64 5.25
C LEU A 276 -23.47 -19.13 4.36
N PRO A 277 -24.59 -18.40 4.16
CA PRO A 277 -25.68 -18.85 3.31
C PRO A 277 -25.35 -18.86 1.80
N ARG A 278 -24.20 -18.30 1.38
CA ARG A 278 -23.75 -18.26 -0.02
C ARG A 278 -22.83 -19.42 -0.39
N LEU A 279 -22.29 -20.14 0.60
CA LEU A 279 -21.42 -21.30 0.38
C LEU A 279 -22.25 -22.55 0.06
N ALA A 280 -22.10 -23.06 -1.17
CA ALA A 280 -22.74 -24.29 -1.62
C ALA A 280 -22.04 -25.58 -1.13
N ASP A 281 -20.74 -25.49 -0.82
CA ASP A 281 -19.95 -26.59 -0.25
C ASP A 281 -20.19 -26.67 1.27
N PRO A 282 -20.75 -27.78 1.79
CA PRO A 282 -21.07 -27.92 3.21
C PRO A 282 -19.82 -28.02 4.10
N GLU A 283 -18.69 -28.53 3.61
CA GLU A 283 -17.45 -28.58 4.39
C GLU A 283 -16.82 -27.19 4.50
N LEU A 284 -16.75 -26.42 3.40
CA LEU A 284 -16.30 -25.03 3.45
C LEU A 284 -17.21 -24.17 4.35
N LYS A 285 -18.52 -24.42 4.33
CA LYS A 285 -19.49 -23.76 5.21
C LYS A 285 -19.21 -24.06 6.69
N ALA A 286 -18.98 -25.32 7.04
CA ALA A 286 -18.65 -25.73 8.41
C ALA A 286 -17.28 -25.21 8.88
N ARG A 287 -16.28 -25.19 8.00
CA ARG A 287 -14.96 -24.58 8.26
C ARG A 287 -15.11 -23.08 8.56
N LEU A 288 -15.83 -22.32 7.73
CA LEU A 288 -16.08 -20.89 7.95
C LEU A 288 -16.84 -20.64 9.25
N ALA A 289 -17.89 -21.42 9.53
CA ALA A 289 -18.65 -21.30 10.79
C ALA A 289 -17.76 -21.56 12.02
N THR A 290 -16.83 -22.51 11.93
CA THR A 290 -15.84 -22.78 12.99
C THR A 290 -14.90 -21.59 13.19
N THR A 291 -14.39 -21.00 12.10
CA THR A 291 -13.55 -19.77 12.17
C THR A 291 -14.30 -18.60 12.80
N ILE A 292 -15.55 -18.37 12.40
CA ILE A 292 -16.43 -17.32 12.97
C ILE A 292 -16.63 -17.56 14.47
N HIS A 293 -16.99 -18.79 14.88
CA HIS A 293 -17.17 -19.10 16.30
C HIS A 293 -15.88 -18.85 17.10
N SER A 294 -14.71 -19.27 16.60
CA SER A 294 -13.43 -18.99 17.26
C SER A 294 -13.09 -17.49 17.32
N ALA A 295 -13.38 -16.72 16.27
CA ALA A 295 -13.19 -15.28 16.27
C ALA A 295 -14.07 -14.59 17.33
N ILE A 296 -15.33 -15.03 17.48
CA ILE A 296 -16.25 -14.51 18.51
C ILE A 296 -15.75 -14.85 19.92
N GLN A 297 -15.27 -16.06 20.17
CA GLN A 297 -14.72 -16.42 21.49
C GLN A 297 -13.48 -15.58 21.83
N ASN A 298 -12.57 -15.37 20.86
CA ASN A 298 -11.42 -14.48 21.04
C ASN A 298 -11.85 -13.03 21.34
N LEU A 299 -12.81 -12.50 20.57
CA LEU A 299 -13.32 -11.14 20.77
C LEU A 299 -14.01 -10.96 22.13
N ARG A 300 -14.72 -11.99 22.63
CA ARG A 300 -15.27 -12.01 23.99
C ARG A 300 -14.17 -12.04 25.05
N ILE A 301 -13.12 -12.83 24.86
CA ILE A 301 -11.96 -12.86 25.78
C ILE A 301 -11.30 -11.48 25.85
N THR A 302 -11.11 -10.80 24.71
CA THR A 302 -10.58 -9.42 24.66
C THR A 302 -11.52 -8.44 25.38
N ALA A 303 -12.84 -8.51 25.13
CA ALA A 303 -13.85 -7.67 25.78
C ALA A 303 -13.82 -7.82 27.32
N SER A 304 -13.82 -9.06 27.84
CA SER A 304 -13.71 -9.34 29.27
C SER A 304 -12.37 -8.90 29.85
N ALA A 305 -11.26 -9.10 29.14
CA ALA A 305 -9.92 -8.71 29.58
C ALA A 305 -9.74 -7.18 29.66
N LEU A 306 -10.43 -6.42 28.82
CA LEU A 306 -10.50 -4.96 28.88
C LEU A 306 -11.57 -4.43 29.84
N ASN A 307 -12.41 -5.32 30.41
CA ASN A 307 -13.60 -5.00 31.20
C ASN A 307 -14.61 -4.09 30.45
N ILE A 308 -14.83 -4.40 29.16
CA ILE A 308 -15.74 -3.70 28.24
C ILE A 308 -16.81 -4.69 27.74
N GLU A 309 -17.89 -4.85 28.50
CA GLU A 309 -19.01 -5.76 28.16
C GLU A 309 -20.36 -5.01 28.04
N PRO A 310 -20.53 -4.06 27.10
CA PRO A 310 -21.81 -3.41 26.90
C PRO A 310 -22.85 -4.39 26.33
N PRO A 311 -24.13 -4.30 26.76
CA PRO A 311 -25.14 -5.31 26.48
C PRO A 311 -25.40 -5.53 24.98
N GLU A 312 -25.35 -4.46 24.18
CA GLU A 312 -25.51 -4.51 22.71
C GLU A 312 -24.47 -5.42 22.04
N LEU A 313 -23.20 -5.27 22.41
CA LEU A 313 -22.09 -6.06 21.86
C LEU A 313 -22.22 -7.51 22.33
N THR A 314 -22.50 -7.72 23.62
CA THR A 314 -22.71 -9.05 24.19
C THR A 314 -23.88 -9.78 23.52
N GLU A 315 -24.97 -9.07 23.19
CA GLU A 315 -26.10 -9.63 22.44
C GLU A 315 -25.75 -9.92 20.98
N GLN A 316 -25.10 -8.99 20.26
CA GLN A 316 -24.64 -9.18 18.87
C GLN A 316 -23.74 -10.42 18.76
N LEU A 317 -22.72 -10.52 19.61
CA LEU A 317 -21.80 -11.65 19.65
C LEU A 317 -22.50 -12.96 20.05
N SER A 318 -23.49 -12.92 20.94
CA SER A 318 -24.27 -14.11 21.30
C SER A 318 -25.16 -14.60 20.15
N ARG A 319 -25.80 -13.68 19.40
CA ARG A 319 -26.60 -14.02 18.20
C ARG A 319 -25.72 -14.62 17.10
N LEU A 320 -24.54 -14.05 16.85
CA LEU A 320 -23.59 -14.57 15.87
C LEU A 320 -23.01 -15.94 16.28
N ALA A 321 -22.69 -16.13 17.57
CA ALA A 321 -22.15 -17.39 18.08
C ALA A 321 -23.16 -18.54 17.91
N ALA A 322 -24.43 -18.31 18.27
CA ALA A 322 -25.50 -19.28 18.10
C ALA A 322 -25.70 -19.64 16.62
N HIS A 323 -25.75 -18.65 15.72
CA HIS A 323 -25.91 -18.92 14.28
C HIS A 323 -24.74 -19.74 13.70
N ALA A 324 -23.50 -19.44 14.11
CA ALA A 324 -22.34 -20.22 13.71
C ALA A 324 -22.39 -21.65 14.26
N GLU A 325 -22.81 -21.83 15.52
CA GLU A 325 -22.95 -23.14 16.15
C GLU A 325 -24.04 -23.99 15.48
N ASP A 326 -25.19 -23.41 15.12
CA ASP A 326 -26.25 -24.09 14.35
C ASP A 326 -25.70 -24.69 13.04
N GLN A 327 -24.83 -23.96 12.31
CA GLN A 327 -24.23 -24.47 11.07
C GLN A 327 -23.25 -25.62 11.32
N ILE A 328 -22.48 -25.56 12.41
CA ILE A 328 -21.55 -26.63 12.81
C ILE A 328 -22.33 -27.90 13.20
N GLN A 329 -23.36 -27.75 14.05
CA GLN A 329 -24.20 -28.88 14.48
C GLN A 329 -24.96 -29.51 13.29
N ALA A 330 -25.50 -28.70 12.37
CA ALA A 330 -26.18 -29.21 11.18
C ALA A 330 -25.24 -30.03 10.26
N TYR A 331 -24.00 -29.57 10.05
CA TYR A 331 -23.01 -30.31 9.27
C TYR A 331 -22.59 -31.62 9.95
N GLN A 332 -22.39 -31.60 11.28
CA GLN A 332 -22.07 -32.80 12.05
C GLN A 332 -23.21 -33.84 11.98
N ALA A 333 -24.47 -33.41 12.08
CA ALA A 333 -25.63 -34.28 11.98
C ALA A 333 -25.77 -34.94 10.60
N ASP A 334 -25.66 -34.17 9.52
CA ASP A 334 -25.67 -34.69 8.14
C ASP A 334 -24.51 -35.67 7.87
N THR A 335 -23.30 -35.32 8.32
CA THR A 335 -22.11 -36.19 8.20
C THR A 335 -22.28 -37.49 8.99
N ALA A 336 -22.79 -37.42 10.21
CA ALA A 336 -23.08 -38.60 11.03
C ALA A 336 -24.17 -39.48 10.39
N GLN A 337 -25.23 -38.88 9.84
CA GLN A 337 -26.30 -39.61 9.15
C GLN A 337 -25.79 -40.32 7.89
N LYS A 338 -24.93 -39.67 7.09
CA LYS A 338 -24.29 -40.26 5.90
C LYS A 338 -23.35 -41.42 6.26
N ASN A 339 -22.53 -41.26 7.30
CA ASN A 339 -21.64 -42.34 7.76
C ASN A 339 -22.43 -43.51 8.37
N ALA A 340 -23.53 -43.23 9.10
CA ALA A 340 -24.44 -44.25 9.61
C ALA A 340 -25.26 -44.95 8.50
N ALA A 341 -25.45 -44.34 7.32
CA ALA A 341 -25.96 -45.04 6.14
C ALA A 341 -24.91 -46.04 5.63
N ARG A 342 -23.73 -45.55 5.23
CA ARG A 342 -22.61 -46.37 4.73
C ARG A 342 -22.29 -47.57 5.65
N LEU A 343 -22.27 -47.36 6.97
CA LEU A 343 -22.00 -48.43 7.93
C LEU A 343 -23.07 -49.53 7.94
N ARG A 344 -24.36 -49.17 7.76
CA ARG A 344 -25.46 -50.15 7.66
C ARG A 344 -25.43 -50.91 6.34
N ASP A 345 -25.04 -50.25 5.25
CA ASP A 345 -24.89 -50.89 3.95
C ASP A 345 -23.65 -51.82 3.95
N TYR A 346 -22.58 -51.45 4.66
CA TYR A 346 -21.46 -52.34 4.99
C TYR A 346 -21.88 -53.56 5.82
N GLN A 347 -22.73 -53.42 6.85
CA GLN A 347 -23.25 -54.58 7.59
C GLN A 347 -23.97 -55.58 6.66
N ARG A 348 -24.78 -55.08 5.72
CA ARG A 348 -25.52 -55.94 4.77
C ARG A 348 -24.56 -56.68 3.83
N TRP A 349 -23.64 -55.94 3.21
CA TRP A 349 -22.63 -56.51 2.32
C TRP A 349 -21.76 -57.55 3.04
N ALA A 350 -21.31 -57.27 4.28
CA ALA A 350 -20.54 -58.21 5.09
C ALA A 350 -21.36 -59.45 5.45
N LEU A 351 -22.64 -59.31 5.82
CA LEU A 351 -23.56 -60.44 6.04
C LEU A 351 -23.75 -61.30 4.79
N GLU A 352 -23.76 -60.70 3.59
CA GLU A 352 -23.80 -61.44 2.33
C GLU A 352 -22.51 -62.23 2.10
N GLN A 353 -21.33 -61.63 2.32
CA GLN A 353 -20.06 -62.37 2.26
C GLN A 353 -20.00 -63.52 3.27
N ILE A 354 -20.41 -63.31 4.51
CA ILE A 354 -20.44 -64.37 5.54
C ILE A 354 -21.39 -65.51 5.15
N ARG A 355 -22.54 -65.19 4.52
CA ARG A 355 -23.51 -66.19 4.02
C ARG A 355 -23.03 -66.93 2.76
N SER A 356 -22.10 -66.36 2.01
CA SER A 356 -21.52 -66.98 0.80
C SER A 356 -20.55 -68.12 1.11
N VAL A 357 -20.09 -68.27 2.36
CA VAL A 357 -19.32 -69.45 2.81
C VAL A 357 -20.27 -70.62 3.12
N PRO A 358 -20.27 -71.71 2.32
CA PRO A 358 -21.05 -72.90 2.62
C PRO A 358 -20.40 -73.73 3.73
N ALA A 359 -21.22 -74.45 4.51
CA ALA A 359 -20.71 -75.45 5.44
C ALA A 359 -20.01 -76.59 4.68
N LEU A 360 -18.83 -77.04 5.16
CA LEU A 360 -18.03 -78.10 4.53
C LEU A 360 -18.84 -79.33 4.13
N ASP A 361 -19.74 -79.76 5.03
CA ASP A 361 -20.57 -80.96 4.88
C ASP A 361 -21.46 -80.88 3.61
N LYS A 362 -21.83 -79.68 3.16
CA LYS A 362 -22.55 -79.44 1.90
C LYS A 362 -21.63 -79.53 0.67
N LEU A 363 -20.39 -79.03 0.77
CA LEU A 363 -19.38 -79.14 -0.30
C LEU A 363 -18.98 -80.60 -0.51
N GLU A 364 -18.66 -81.33 0.57
CA GLU A 364 -18.33 -82.76 0.54
C GLU A 364 -19.50 -83.56 -0.06
N SER A 365 -20.71 -83.40 0.47
CA SER A 365 -21.92 -84.07 -0.06
C SER A 365 -22.16 -83.74 -1.53
N GLY A 366 -22.01 -82.48 -1.94
CA GLY A 366 -22.22 -82.04 -3.32
C GLY A 366 -21.19 -82.59 -4.31
N ARG A 367 -19.92 -82.75 -3.90
CA ARG A 367 -18.87 -83.33 -4.74
C ARG A 367 -18.96 -84.86 -4.80
N VAL A 368 -19.25 -85.52 -3.68
CA VAL A 368 -19.51 -86.97 -3.64
C VAL A 368 -20.75 -87.35 -4.46
N ALA A 369 -21.82 -86.54 -4.43
CA ALA A 369 -23.01 -86.77 -5.26
C ALA A 369 -22.70 -86.68 -6.76
N LYS A 370 -21.88 -85.71 -7.20
CA LYS A 370 -21.45 -85.58 -8.61
C LYS A 370 -20.71 -86.83 -9.09
N ILE A 371 -19.84 -87.42 -8.25
CA ILE A 371 -19.10 -88.65 -8.57
C ILE A 371 -20.04 -89.86 -8.57
N ALA A 372 -20.95 -89.97 -7.61
CA ALA A 372 -21.96 -91.03 -7.56
C ALA A 372 -22.93 -91.01 -8.75
N SER A 373 -23.14 -89.84 -9.38
CA SER A 373 -23.90 -89.72 -10.63
C SER A 373 -23.10 -90.03 -11.91
N ALA A 374 -21.77 -90.20 -11.81
CA ALA A 374 -20.88 -90.34 -12.95
C ALA A 374 -20.26 -91.74 -13.12
N ILE A 375 -20.44 -92.65 -12.15
CA ILE A 375 -19.79 -93.97 -12.12
C ILE A 375 -20.83 -95.06 -11.81
N ASP A 376 -20.80 -96.15 -12.60
CA ASP A 376 -21.80 -97.23 -12.51
C ASP A 376 -21.55 -98.18 -11.31
N ARG A 377 -22.59 -98.92 -10.94
CA ARG A 377 -22.95 -99.32 -9.57
C ARG A 377 -22.06 -100.33 -8.83
N ASN A 378 -20.91 -100.74 -9.37
CA ASN A 378 -20.15 -101.88 -8.84
C ASN A 378 -18.75 -101.51 -8.31
N ASN A 379 -18.56 -101.84 -7.03
CA ASN A 379 -17.36 -101.70 -6.18
C ASN A 379 -17.03 -100.31 -5.59
N PRO A 380 -16.50 -100.22 -4.34
CA PRO A 380 -16.51 -99.00 -3.55
C PRO A 380 -15.26 -98.12 -3.77
N LEU A 381 -15.50 -96.87 -4.16
CA LEU A 381 -14.46 -95.85 -4.29
C LEU A 381 -14.19 -95.16 -2.94
N SER A 382 -13.25 -95.69 -2.15
CA SER A 382 -12.64 -94.92 -1.05
C SER A 382 -11.84 -93.75 -1.60
N GLN A 383 -10.82 -94.03 -2.41
CA GLN A 383 -9.88 -93.02 -2.90
C GLN A 383 -10.56 -91.84 -3.61
N ALA A 384 -11.46 -92.09 -4.59
CA ALA A 384 -12.13 -90.98 -5.28
C ALA A 384 -13.13 -90.21 -4.37
N ARG A 385 -13.59 -90.79 -3.26
CA ARG A 385 -14.35 -90.08 -2.22
C ARG A 385 -13.43 -89.24 -1.34
N ASP A 386 -12.26 -89.75 -0.98
CA ASP A 386 -11.25 -89.03 -0.22
C ASP A 386 -10.69 -87.84 -1.04
N ASP A 387 -10.46 -88.03 -2.34
CA ASP A 387 -10.11 -86.97 -3.30
C ASP A 387 -11.24 -85.92 -3.42
N ALA A 388 -12.51 -86.35 -3.39
CA ALA A 388 -13.66 -85.44 -3.40
C ALA A 388 -13.74 -84.58 -2.13
N ASN A 389 -13.49 -85.19 -0.97
CA ASN A 389 -13.49 -84.52 0.33
C ASN A 389 -12.29 -83.56 0.46
N ASN A 390 -11.11 -83.98 0.02
CA ASN A 390 -9.93 -83.11 -0.08
C ASN A 390 -10.19 -81.92 -0.98
N GLY A 391 -10.78 -82.14 -2.17
CA GLY A 391 -11.18 -81.08 -3.07
C GLY A 391 -12.23 -80.12 -2.49
N ALA A 392 -13.17 -80.63 -1.67
CA ALA A 392 -14.13 -79.79 -0.93
C ALA A 392 -13.44 -78.90 0.12
N ARG A 393 -12.39 -79.40 0.77
CA ARG A 393 -11.61 -78.63 1.77
C ARG A 393 -10.74 -77.57 1.10
N ASP A 394 -10.15 -77.85 -0.06
CA ASP A 394 -9.44 -76.83 -0.85
C ASP A 394 -10.37 -75.76 -1.46
N GLU A 395 -11.59 -76.15 -1.83
CA GLU A 395 -12.66 -75.22 -2.24
C GLU A 395 -13.11 -74.34 -1.05
N LEU A 396 -13.26 -74.91 0.15
CA LEU A 396 -13.54 -74.16 1.37
C LEU A 396 -12.42 -73.19 1.75
N VAL A 397 -11.15 -73.57 1.61
CA VAL A 397 -9.99 -72.65 1.79
C VAL A 397 -10.12 -71.45 0.85
N LYS A 398 -10.44 -71.67 -0.44
CA LYS A 398 -10.66 -70.56 -1.38
C LYS A 398 -11.81 -69.66 -0.93
N LEU A 399 -12.97 -70.22 -0.61
CA LEU A 399 -14.18 -69.44 -0.26
C LEU A 399 -14.03 -68.68 1.07
N LEU A 400 -13.33 -69.24 2.06
CA LEU A 400 -12.99 -68.53 3.30
C LEU A 400 -12.12 -67.30 3.02
N ILE A 401 -11.09 -67.43 2.17
CA ILE A 401 -10.26 -66.29 1.78
C ILE A 401 -11.10 -65.30 0.96
N GLU A 402 -11.73 -65.75 -0.12
CA GLU A 402 -12.46 -64.91 -1.09
C GLU A 402 -13.57 -64.05 -0.46
N HIS A 403 -14.32 -64.60 0.51
CA HIS A 403 -15.44 -63.89 1.14
C HIS A 403 -15.11 -63.27 2.51
N LEU A 404 -14.42 -63.99 3.41
CA LEU A 404 -14.23 -63.50 4.78
C LEU A 404 -12.99 -62.61 4.93
N SER A 405 -11.90 -62.89 4.21
CA SER A 405 -10.65 -62.14 4.40
C SER A 405 -10.76 -60.65 4.06
N ILE A 406 -11.69 -60.28 3.18
CA ILE A 406 -11.93 -58.89 2.74
C ILE A 406 -12.79 -58.08 3.72
N VAL A 407 -13.42 -58.70 4.73
CA VAL A 407 -14.23 -58.00 5.74
C VAL A 407 -13.32 -57.43 6.84
N ASP A 408 -13.49 -56.15 7.19
CA ASP A 408 -12.87 -55.57 8.39
C ASP A 408 -13.81 -55.73 9.60
N LEU A 409 -13.36 -56.50 10.59
CA LEU A 409 -14.07 -56.74 11.85
C LEU A 409 -14.29 -55.45 12.66
N ARG A 410 -13.45 -54.43 12.48
CA ARG A 410 -13.56 -53.13 13.18
C ARG A 410 -14.79 -52.33 12.76
N LEU A 411 -15.35 -52.64 11.59
CA LEU A 411 -16.53 -51.99 11.04
C LEU A 411 -17.81 -52.81 11.27
N LEU A 412 -17.76 -53.94 11.98
CA LEU A 412 -18.93 -54.80 12.22
C LEU A 412 -19.62 -54.48 13.55
N ASP A 413 -20.95 -54.40 13.52
CA ASP A 413 -21.76 -54.44 14.73
C ASP A 413 -21.61 -55.79 15.46
N THR A 414 -21.72 -55.81 16.79
CA THR A 414 -21.45 -56.99 17.64
C THR A 414 -22.09 -58.27 17.13
N ALA A 415 -23.37 -58.25 16.77
CA ALA A 415 -24.10 -59.44 16.29
C ALA A 415 -23.60 -59.95 14.92
N VAL A 416 -23.09 -59.06 14.05
CA VAL A 416 -22.49 -59.43 12.75
C VAL A 416 -21.07 -59.99 12.97
N SER A 417 -20.32 -59.40 13.90
CA SER A 417 -18.98 -59.86 14.31
C SER A 417 -19.02 -61.23 15.00
N GLU A 418 -20.00 -61.49 15.87
CA GLU A 418 -20.26 -62.81 16.46
C GLU A 418 -20.62 -63.84 15.38
N TRP A 419 -21.49 -63.49 14.43
CA TRP A 419 -21.88 -64.39 13.34
C TRP A 419 -20.69 -64.70 12.40
N TYR A 420 -19.88 -63.69 12.04
CA TYR A 420 -18.62 -63.89 11.33
C TYR A 420 -17.71 -64.86 12.09
N SER A 421 -17.47 -64.58 13.37
CA SER A 421 -16.54 -65.33 14.22
C SER A 421 -16.97 -66.79 14.36
N LYS A 422 -18.27 -67.04 14.48
CA LYS A 422 -18.84 -68.39 14.45
C LYS A 422 -18.62 -69.08 13.10
N VAL A 423 -19.03 -68.47 11.98
CA VAL A 423 -18.90 -69.09 10.66
C VAL A 423 -17.43 -69.38 10.32
N PHE A 424 -16.53 -68.46 10.64
CA PHE A 424 -15.10 -68.66 10.52
C PHE A 424 -14.63 -69.86 11.35
N THR A 425 -14.92 -69.89 12.66
CA THR A 425 -14.47 -70.97 13.56
C THR A 425 -15.05 -72.33 13.18
N ASP A 426 -16.35 -72.40 12.88
CA ASP A 426 -17.07 -73.63 12.51
C ASP A 426 -16.55 -74.26 11.20
N GLN A 427 -15.96 -73.47 10.30
CA GLN A 427 -15.37 -73.95 9.04
C GLN A 427 -13.85 -74.14 9.11
N PHE A 428 -13.12 -73.20 9.72
CA PHE A 428 -11.67 -73.26 9.90
C PHE A 428 -11.26 -74.47 10.79
N GLY A 429 -12.03 -74.74 11.84
CA GLY A 429 -11.84 -75.91 12.71
C GLY A 429 -12.10 -77.27 12.05
N LYS A 430 -12.66 -77.30 10.82
CA LYS A 430 -12.84 -78.52 10.01
C LYS A 430 -11.72 -78.76 8.99
N LEU A 431 -10.75 -77.85 8.89
CA LEU A 431 -9.59 -77.98 8.01
C LEU A 431 -8.40 -78.59 8.76
N ASP A 432 -7.52 -79.27 8.03
CA ASP A 432 -6.19 -79.66 8.51
C ASP A 432 -5.24 -78.46 8.65
N GLU A 433 -4.16 -78.63 9.41
CA GLU A 433 -3.17 -77.60 9.73
C GLU A 433 -2.57 -76.92 8.48
N ALA A 434 -2.25 -77.68 7.42
CA ALA A 434 -1.70 -77.12 6.18
C ALA A 434 -2.72 -76.26 5.42
N ARG A 435 -4.01 -76.63 5.46
CA ARG A 435 -5.10 -75.81 4.92
C ARG A 435 -5.46 -74.63 5.81
N GLN A 436 -5.34 -74.75 7.13
CA GLN A 436 -5.50 -73.65 8.08
C GLN A 436 -4.44 -72.56 7.86
N ILE A 437 -3.16 -72.95 7.73
CA ILE A 437 -2.05 -72.01 7.43
C ILE A 437 -2.36 -71.20 6.16
N ARG A 438 -2.78 -71.86 5.07
CA ARG A 438 -3.15 -71.18 3.81
C ARG A 438 -4.30 -70.17 3.96
N VAL A 439 -5.28 -70.43 4.84
CA VAL A 439 -6.34 -69.45 5.15
C VAL A 439 -5.77 -68.26 5.91
N VAL A 440 -4.90 -68.48 6.90
CA VAL A 440 -4.25 -67.39 7.67
C VAL A 440 -3.34 -66.54 6.78
N GLU A 441 -2.55 -67.16 5.90
CA GLU A 441 -1.74 -66.47 4.89
C GLU A 441 -2.60 -65.64 3.94
N GLY A 442 -3.72 -66.19 3.45
CA GLY A 442 -4.68 -65.43 2.65
C GLY A 442 -5.24 -64.22 3.41
N PHE A 443 -5.64 -64.41 4.67
CA PHE A 443 -6.16 -63.34 5.53
C PHE A 443 -5.13 -62.23 5.82
N ALA A 444 -3.84 -62.57 5.93
CA ALA A 444 -2.77 -61.62 6.15
C ALA A 444 -2.44 -60.76 4.90
N ASN A 445 -2.69 -61.29 3.69
CA ASN A 445 -2.38 -60.62 2.42
C ASN A 445 -3.59 -59.91 1.78
N SER A 446 -4.81 -60.14 2.26
CA SER A 446 -6.02 -59.53 1.69
C SER A 446 -6.23 -58.08 2.10
N ILE A 447 -6.46 -57.22 1.10
CA ILE A 447 -6.92 -55.85 1.28
C ILE A 447 -8.37 -55.87 1.76
N LYS A 448 -8.67 -55.12 2.84
CA LYS A 448 -10.04 -54.97 3.36
C LYS A 448 -10.89 -54.11 2.43
N HIS A 449 -12.17 -54.45 2.31
CA HIS A 449 -13.11 -53.65 1.53
C HIS A 449 -13.38 -52.32 2.25
N PRO A 450 -13.14 -51.16 1.60
CA PRO A 450 -13.26 -49.85 2.23
C PRO A 450 -14.73 -49.39 2.32
N LEU A 451 -15.01 -48.48 3.24
CA LEU A 451 -16.37 -48.03 3.56
C LEU A 451 -16.97 -47.12 2.46
N GLU A 452 -16.13 -46.49 1.64
CA GLU A 452 -16.49 -45.54 0.59
C GLU A 452 -17.01 -46.20 -0.70
N ASN A 453 -16.72 -47.49 -0.89
CA ASN A 453 -17.01 -48.24 -2.13
C ASN A 453 -18.44 -48.82 -2.21
N LEU A 454 -19.25 -48.65 -1.16
CA LEU A 454 -20.65 -49.05 -1.13
C LEU A 454 -21.54 -47.81 -1.29
N GLN A 455 -22.19 -47.69 -2.45
CA GLN A 455 -23.08 -46.59 -2.86
C GLN A 455 -24.30 -47.14 -3.60
#